data_AF-A0A951JM60-F1
#
_entry.id   AF-A0A951JM60-F1
#
_cell.length_a   1.000
_cell.length_b   1.000
_cell.length_c   1.000
_cell.angle_alpha   90.00
_cell.angle_beta   90.00
_cell.angle_gamma   90.00
#
_symmetry.space_group_name_H-M   'P 1'
#
loop_
_entity.id
_entity.type
_entity.pdbx_description
1 polymer ?
#
loop_
_entity_poly.entity_id
_entity_poly.type
_entity_poly.pdbx_seq_one_letter_code
_entity_poly.pdbx_strand_id
1 'polypeptide(L)'
;MGHPRAAATVVAACSMAAVLSAAPTVEPHVDARTRSGATLAAPTAATDNLDGPVPWSALLTAPPEPPEPRVAPPVPPAADAGDDRPRVSVHGPAWLADRAEQVLQRITYPWRSTGFTIEFGPARTGLRALFHRVDRRIEVFVRRGDPVAQTAFDLAHEIGHAVDVTAGSPARRAAWLERRGAPESTPWYGCSGCDDLSTGAGDFAEVFALWQLGDVDFRSRVAPPPSPGELDDLSVWFWPPGRSPSCHAHGGCLPSGRRMP
;
A
#
# COMPACT_ATOMS: atom_id res chain seq x y z
N MET A 1 -22.60 -25.09 -65.59
CA MET A 1 -23.65 -25.33 -64.57
C MET A 1 -22.99 -25.96 -63.37
N GLY A 2 -22.90 -25.23 -62.25
CA GLY A 2 -22.26 -25.68 -61.02
C GLY A 2 -22.55 -24.69 -59.91
N HIS A 3 -23.35 -25.10 -58.94
CA HIS A 3 -23.92 -24.28 -57.87
C HIS A 3 -22.87 -23.73 -56.88
N PRO A 4 -23.09 -22.56 -56.27
CA PRO A 4 -22.36 -22.14 -55.09
C PRO A 4 -22.90 -22.83 -53.83
N ARG A 5 -22.00 -23.38 -53.00
CA ARG A 5 -22.30 -23.88 -51.65
C ARG A 5 -22.27 -22.71 -50.67
N ALA A 6 -23.41 -22.44 -50.03
CA ALA A 6 -23.53 -21.57 -48.88
C ALA A 6 -22.89 -22.22 -47.64
N ALA A 7 -22.03 -21.47 -46.94
CA ALA A 7 -21.54 -21.84 -45.63
C ALA A 7 -22.58 -21.41 -44.58
N ALA A 8 -23.12 -22.39 -43.86
CA ALA A 8 -24.05 -22.18 -42.75
C ALA A 8 -23.26 -21.83 -41.48
N THR A 9 -23.55 -20.66 -40.93
CA THR A 9 -23.15 -20.21 -39.59
C THR A 9 -23.92 -21.03 -38.55
N VAL A 10 -23.22 -21.82 -37.73
CA VAL A 10 -23.79 -22.42 -36.52
C VAL A 10 -23.52 -21.48 -35.35
N VAL A 11 -24.58 -20.83 -34.87
CA VAL A 11 -24.58 -20.09 -33.60
C VAL A 11 -24.69 -21.12 -32.48
N ALA A 12 -23.63 -21.29 -31.70
CA ALA A 12 -23.67 -22.06 -30.46
C ALA A 12 -24.31 -21.21 -29.36
N ALA A 13 -25.50 -21.58 -28.92
CA ALA A 13 -26.16 -21.01 -27.75
C ALA A 13 -25.54 -21.60 -26.47
N CYS A 14 -24.90 -20.76 -25.66
CA CYS A 14 -24.51 -21.09 -24.29
C CYS A 14 -25.74 -21.05 -23.39
N SER A 15 -26.18 -22.23 -22.94
CA SER A 15 -27.15 -22.37 -21.85
C SER A 15 -26.48 -21.98 -20.52
N MET A 16 -26.93 -20.89 -19.91
CA MET A 16 -26.65 -20.57 -18.50
C MET A 16 -27.67 -21.31 -17.63
N ALA A 17 -27.23 -22.31 -16.88
CA ALA A 17 -28.00 -22.86 -15.77
C ALA A 17 -27.73 -22.01 -14.52
N ALA A 18 -28.74 -21.30 -14.06
CA ALA A 18 -28.74 -20.60 -12.79
C ALA A 18 -28.77 -21.60 -11.64
N VAL A 19 -27.75 -21.58 -10.78
CA VAL A 19 -27.79 -22.28 -9.49
C VAL A 19 -28.25 -21.26 -8.45
N LEU A 20 -29.52 -21.38 -8.04
CA LEU A 20 -30.02 -20.72 -6.83
C LEU A 20 -29.35 -21.38 -5.63
N SER A 21 -28.46 -20.64 -4.94
CA SER A 21 -27.99 -21.00 -3.61
C SER A 21 -28.78 -20.21 -2.58
N ALA A 22 -29.61 -20.91 -1.81
CA ALA A 22 -30.33 -20.34 -0.68
C ALA A 22 -29.36 -20.06 0.48
N ALA A 23 -29.44 -18.86 1.05
CA ALA A 23 -28.72 -18.49 2.28
C ALA A 23 -29.45 -19.03 3.51
N PRO A 24 -28.76 -19.56 4.54
CA PRO A 24 -29.38 -19.81 5.83
C PRO A 24 -29.49 -18.53 6.65
N THR A 25 -30.73 -18.24 7.06
CA THR A 25 -31.10 -17.29 8.11
C THR A 25 -30.52 -17.74 9.45
N VAL A 26 -29.78 -16.87 10.14
CA VAL A 26 -29.37 -17.07 11.54
C VAL A 26 -30.02 -15.96 12.36
N GLU A 27 -31.03 -16.32 13.15
CA GLU A 27 -31.62 -15.48 14.20
C GLU A 27 -30.76 -15.48 15.48
N PRO A 28 -30.88 -14.45 16.34
CA PRO A 28 -30.00 -14.26 17.48
C PRO A 28 -30.50 -15.06 18.70
N HIS A 29 -29.63 -15.92 19.25
CA HIS A 29 -29.88 -16.54 20.55
C HIS A 29 -29.28 -15.66 21.65
N VAL A 30 -30.16 -14.95 22.36
CA VAL A 30 -29.91 -14.43 23.70
C VAL A 30 -30.09 -15.60 24.65
N ASP A 31 -29.11 -15.86 25.53
CA ASP A 31 -29.38 -16.52 26.80
C ASP A 31 -28.50 -15.97 27.91
N ALA A 32 -29.17 -15.73 29.03
CA ALA A 32 -28.68 -15.02 30.19
C ALA A 32 -28.35 -15.99 31.34
N ARG A 33 -27.30 -15.64 32.09
CA ARG A 33 -26.94 -16.11 33.46
C ARG A 33 -26.55 -17.59 33.57
N THR A 34 -25.43 -17.93 34.19
CA THR A 34 -25.28 -17.88 35.65
C THR A 34 -23.81 -17.85 36.10
N ARG A 35 -23.59 -17.13 37.21
CA ARG A 35 -22.38 -16.95 38.03
C ARG A 35 -21.63 -18.24 38.37
N SER A 36 -20.29 -18.16 38.40
CA SER A 36 -19.51 -18.64 39.56
C SER A 36 -18.14 -17.96 39.61
N GLY A 37 -17.69 -17.66 40.83
CA GLY A 37 -16.68 -16.66 41.15
C GLY A 37 -15.23 -17.10 41.00
N ALA A 38 -14.39 -16.13 40.65
CA ALA A 38 -12.96 -16.13 40.93
C ALA A 38 -12.58 -14.68 41.28
N THR A 39 -12.42 -14.43 42.58
CA THR A 39 -11.94 -13.17 43.14
C THR A 39 -10.46 -13.01 42.77
N LEU A 40 -10.13 -12.04 41.92
CA LEU A 40 -8.78 -11.53 41.74
C LEU A 40 -8.77 -10.06 42.16
N ALA A 41 -7.97 -9.79 43.18
CA ALA A 41 -7.83 -8.50 43.84
C ALA A 41 -7.35 -7.42 42.87
N ALA A 42 -7.94 -6.23 42.98
CA ALA A 42 -7.54 -5.02 42.28
C ALA A 42 -6.19 -4.50 42.83
N PRO A 43 -5.25 -4.05 41.98
CA PRO A 43 -4.15 -3.23 42.44
C PRO A 43 -4.68 -1.82 42.77
N THR A 44 -4.47 -1.44 44.03
CA THR A 44 -4.77 -0.13 44.61
C THR A 44 -4.03 0.97 43.86
N ALA A 45 -4.76 1.99 43.42
CA ALA A 45 -4.20 3.23 42.94
C ALA A 45 -3.45 3.93 44.09
N ALA A 46 -2.15 4.15 43.91
CA ALA A 46 -1.40 5.11 44.71
C ALA A 46 -1.53 6.48 44.05
N THR A 47 -2.35 7.33 44.64
CA THR A 47 -2.32 8.78 44.43
C THR A 47 -1.10 9.33 45.17
N ASP A 48 -0.07 9.75 44.44
CA ASP A 48 0.99 10.58 45.03
C ASP A 48 0.77 12.03 44.59
N ASN A 49 0.29 12.83 45.54
CA ASN A 49 0.14 14.26 45.43
C ASN A 49 1.53 14.90 45.47
N LEU A 50 1.91 15.63 44.43
CA LEU A 50 3.01 16.59 44.50
C LEU A 50 2.58 17.91 43.85
N ASP A 51 1.63 18.59 44.51
CA ASP A 51 1.46 20.04 44.39
C ASP A 51 1.98 20.69 45.68
N GLY A 52 3.18 21.28 45.58
CA GLY A 52 3.78 22.15 46.58
C GLY A 52 4.99 22.87 45.96
N PRO A 53 5.06 24.21 46.00
CA PRO A 53 6.14 24.94 45.35
C PRO A 53 7.44 24.77 46.13
N VAL A 54 8.46 24.19 45.50
CA VAL A 54 9.82 24.17 46.05
C VAL A 54 10.48 25.52 45.74
N PRO A 55 10.94 26.31 46.72
CA PRO A 55 11.59 27.58 46.46
C PRO A 55 12.94 27.37 45.73
N TRP A 56 13.15 28.08 44.62
CA TRP A 56 14.31 27.99 43.72
C TRP A 56 15.67 28.47 44.29
N SER A 57 15.84 28.55 45.61
CA SER A 57 16.98 29.24 46.21
C SER A 57 18.11 28.35 46.72
N ALA A 58 18.16 27.05 46.40
CA ALA A 58 19.11 26.15 47.03
C ALA A 58 19.70 25.06 46.13
N LEU A 59 20.34 25.41 45.01
CA LEU A 59 21.35 24.56 44.35
C LEU A 59 22.38 25.44 43.60
N LEU A 60 23.25 26.13 44.36
CA LEU A 60 24.54 26.58 43.83
C LEU A 60 25.61 25.59 44.29
N THR A 61 25.68 24.46 43.59
CA THR A 61 26.86 23.59 43.60
C THR A 61 27.75 23.99 42.43
N ALA A 62 29.06 24.04 42.68
CA ALA A 62 30.08 24.49 41.74
C ALA A 62 30.00 23.77 40.36
N PRO A 63 30.37 24.44 39.26
CA PRO A 63 30.35 23.84 37.92
C PRO A 63 31.32 22.65 37.82
N PRO A 64 30.95 21.55 37.12
CA PRO A 64 31.86 20.45 36.87
C PRO A 64 32.99 20.86 35.92
N GLU A 65 34.18 20.31 36.19
CA GLU A 65 35.41 20.54 35.43
C GLU A 65 35.26 20.02 33.97
N PRO A 66 35.80 20.72 32.95
CA PRO A 66 35.67 20.30 31.56
C PRO A 66 36.36 18.95 31.30
N PRO A 67 35.73 17.99 30.60
CA PRO A 67 36.40 16.75 30.24
C PRO A 67 37.54 17.01 29.25
N GLU A 68 38.68 16.35 29.46
CA GLU A 68 39.83 16.38 28.56
C GLU A 68 39.44 15.93 27.13
N PRO A 69 40.02 16.53 26.07
CA PRO A 69 39.69 16.20 24.70
C PRO A 69 40.16 14.78 24.35
N ARG A 70 39.21 13.83 24.31
CA ARG A 70 39.42 12.53 23.64
C ARG A 70 39.54 12.75 22.14
N VAL A 71 40.66 12.32 21.58
CA VAL A 71 40.83 12.17 20.12
C VAL A 71 39.75 11.21 19.62
N ALA A 72 38.84 11.72 18.78
CA ALA A 72 37.80 10.90 18.16
C ALA A 72 38.44 9.80 17.28
N PRO A 73 37.90 8.57 17.27
CA PRO A 73 38.32 7.56 16.31
C PRO A 73 38.12 8.08 14.88
N PRO A 74 38.95 7.65 13.90
CA PRO A 74 38.82 8.07 12.52
C PRO A 74 37.41 7.75 12.03
N VAL A 75 36.69 8.79 11.60
CA VAL A 75 35.39 8.67 10.95
C VAL A 75 35.59 7.75 9.73
N PRO A 76 34.83 6.64 9.58
CA PRO A 76 34.88 5.84 8.37
C PRO A 76 34.60 6.76 7.17
N PRO A 77 35.27 6.55 6.02
CA PRO A 77 35.06 7.38 4.85
C PRO A 77 33.55 7.43 4.55
N ALA A 78 33.04 8.66 4.45
CA ALA A 78 31.65 8.90 4.11
C ALA A 78 31.32 8.04 2.88
N ALA A 79 30.39 7.10 3.03
CA ALA A 79 29.73 6.51 1.88
C ALA A 79 29.26 7.69 1.02
N ASP A 80 29.59 7.68 -0.27
CA ASP A 80 29.19 8.72 -1.23
C ASP A 80 27.78 9.19 -0.88
N ALA A 81 27.63 10.49 -0.60
CA ALA A 81 26.35 11.15 -0.56
C ALA A 81 25.79 11.09 -1.99
N GLY A 82 25.31 9.90 -2.35
CA GLY A 82 24.95 9.51 -3.69
C GLY A 82 23.72 10.28 -4.13
N ASP A 83 23.65 10.53 -5.43
CA ASP A 83 22.52 11.13 -6.12
C ASP A 83 21.17 10.59 -5.57
N ASP A 84 20.45 11.44 -4.83
CA ASP A 84 19.11 11.18 -4.25
C ASP A 84 18.01 11.08 -5.32
N ARG A 85 18.38 11.04 -6.61
CA ARG A 85 17.43 10.84 -7.69
C ARG A 85 16.81 9.44 -7.61
N PRO A 86 15.51 9.33 -7.91
CA PRO A 86 14.80 8.06 -8.08
C PRO A 86 15.54 7.09 -8.99
N ARG A 87 16.11 6.05 -8.37
CA ARG A 87 16.86 4.99 -9.05
C ARG A 87 16.25 3.62 -8.78
N VAL A 88 16.60 2.68 -9.66
CA VAL A 88 16.38 1.25 -9.45
C VAL A 88 17.72 0.64 -9.09
N SER A 89 17.77 -0.15 -8.04
CA SER A 89 18.93 -0.96 -7.69
C SER A 89 18.51 -2.43 -7.56
N VAL A 90 19.41 -3.33 -7.94
CA VAL A 90 19.16 -4.77 -7.94
C VAL A 90 20.30 -5.45 -7.21
N HIS A 91 19.98 -6.19 -6.15
CA HIS A 91 20.94 -6.88 -5.31
C HIS A 91 20.66 -8.38 -5.36
N GLY A 92 21.61 -9.17 -5.88
CA GLY A 92 21.50 -10.62 -5.88
C GLY A 92 21.99 -11.27 -7.19
N PRO A 93 21.55 -12.51 -7.46
CA PRO A 93 21.99 -13.27 -8.63
C PRO A 93 21.47 -12.65 -9.94
N ALA A 94 22.18 -12.89 -11.05
CA ALA A 94 21.88 -12.29 -12.36
C ALA A 94 20.42 -12.42 -12.81
N TRP A 95 19.79 -13.59 -12.58
CA TRP A 95 18.37 -13.81 -12.95
C TRP A 95 17.39 -12.83 -12.29
N LEU A 96 17.79 -12.23 -11.16
CA LEU A 96 16.97 -11.28 -10.43
C LEU A 96 16.88 -9.95 -11.18
N ALA A 97 17.94 -9.55 -11.90
CA ALA A 97 17.92 -8.37 -12.78
C ALA A 97 16.92 -8.55 -13.94
N ASP A 98 16.97 -9.70 -14.61
CA ASP A 98 16.01 -10.02 -15.68
C ASP A 98 14.56 -9.99 -15.15
N ARG A 99 14.35 -10.48 -13.93
CA ARG A 99 13.03 -10.47 -13.31
C ARG A 99 12.59 -9.06 -12.90
N ALA A 100 13.48 -8.25 -12.35
CA ALA A 100 13.21 -6.86 -11.99
C ALA A 100 12.81 -6.04 -13.23
N GLU A 101 13.49 -6.25 -14.36
CA GLU A 101 13.14 -5.61 -15.63
C GLU A 101 11.73 -6.00 -16.10
N GLN A 102 11.40 -7.30 -16.11
CA GLN A 102 10.07 -7.80 -16.48
C GLN A 102 8.96 -7.23 -15.58
N VAL A 103 9.24 -7.05 -14.29
CA VAL A 103 8.32 -6.44 -13.33
C VAL A 103 8.13 -4.95 -13.65
N LEU A 104 9.22 -4.20 -13.84
CA LEU A 104 9.18 -2.78 -14.14
C LEU A 104 8.49 -2.46 -15.47
N GLN A 105 8.62 -3.33 -16.47
CA GLN A 105 7.92 -3.19 -17.76
C GLN A 105 6.39 -3.24 -17.62
N ARG A 106 5.85 -3.77 -16.51
CA ARG A 106 4.41 -3.76 -16.22
C ARG A 106 3.93 -2.48 -15.53
N ILE A 107 4.84 -1.63 -15.06
CA ILE A 107 4.51 -0.37 -14.38
C ILE A 107 4.52 0.76 -15.40
N THR A 108 3.34 1.28 -15.74
CA THR A 108 3.18 2.40 -16.68
C THR A 108 3.12 3.75 -15.99
N TYR A 109 2.76 3.81 -14.71
CA TYR A 109 2.78 5.04 -13.93
C TYR A 109 4.21 5.60 -13.85
N PRO A 110 4.42 6.92 -14.02
CA PRO A 110 5.74 7.54 -13.99
C PRO A 110 6.27 7.65 -12.56
N TRP A 111 6.46 6.51 -11.88
CA TRP A 111 6.76 6.42 -10.45
C TRP A 111 7.97 7.24 -9.99
N ARG A 112 8.93 7.54 -10.89
CA ARG A 112 10.05 8.43 -10.55
C ARG A 112 9.57 9.82 -10.10
N SER A 113 8.40 10.28 -10.52
CA SER A 113 7.84 11.55 -10.03
C SER A 113 7.47 11.53 -8.56
N THR A 114 7.37 10.35 -7.92
CA THR A 114 7.15 10.25 -6.47
C THR A 114 8.43 10.58 -5.71
N GLY A 115 9.61 10.58 -6.31
CA GLY A 115 10.85 10.82 -5.56
C GLY A 115 11.29 9.63 -4.69
N PHE A 116 10.72 8.43 -4.88
CA PHE A 116 11.15 7.20 -4.19
C PHE A 116 12.17 6.43 -5.03
N THR A 117 13.03 5.66 -4.38
CA THR A 117 13.90 4.67 -5.01
C THR A 117 13.28 3.27 -4.93
N ILE A 118 13.64 2.37 -5.84
CA ILE A 118 13.19 0.98 -5.84
C ILE A 118 14.42 0.06 -5.73
N GLU A 119 14.41 -0.86 -4.77
CA GLU A 119 15.45 -1.85 -4.58
C GLU A 119 14.87 -3.27 -4.70
N PHE A 120 15.38 -4.03 -5.68
CA PHE A 120 15.05 -5.44 -5.82
C PHE A 120 16.09 -6.30 -5.12
N GLY A 121 15.63 -7.24 -4.29
CA GLY A 121 16.47 -8.16 -3.54
C GLY A 121 15.95 -9.60 -3.58
N PRO A 122 16.74 -10.57 -3.08
CA PRO A 122 16.30 -11.96 -2.99
C PRO A 122 15.11 -12.11 -2.04
N ALA A 123 14.40 -13.23 -2.18
CA ALA A 123 13.27 -13.59 -1.32
C ALA A 123 13.61 -13.47 0.18
N ARG A 124 12.66 -12.94 0.96
CA ARG A 124 12.69 -12.91 2.44
C ARG A 124 11.46 -13.58 3.00
N THR A 125 11.63 -14.45 4.00
CA THR A 125 10.50 -15.15 4.64
C THR A 125 9.46 -14.15 5.16
N GLY A 126 8.19 -14.38 4.83
CA GLY A 126 7.08 -13.53 5.26
C GLY A 126 6.94 -12.18 4.55
N LEU A 127 7.87 -11.79 3.67
CA LEU A 127 7.87 -10.48 3.02
C LEU A 127 7.92 -10.59 1.49
N ARG A 128 7.13 -9.76 0.81
CA ARG A 128 7.09 -9.67 -0.67
C ARG A 128 7.57 -8.31 -1.16
N ALA A 129 7.15 -7.25 -0.49
CA ALA A 129 7.67 -5.90 -0.67
C ALA A 129 7.56 -5.13 0.65
N LEU A 130 8.24 -3.98 0.73
CA LEU A 130 8.16 -3.06 1.86
C LEU A 130 8.24 -1.61 1.37
N PHE A 131 7.35 -0.78 1.90
CA PHE A 131 7.41 0.67 1.75
C PHE A 131 8.10 1.34 2.94
N HIS A 132 9.17 2.09 2.67
CA HIS A 132 9.93 2.86 3.64
C HIS A 132 9.65 4.36 3.45
N ARG A 133 8.74 4.90 4.28
CA ARG A 133 8.33 6.31 4.17
C ARG A 133 9.49 7.29 4.37
N VAL A 134 10.30 7.08 5.43
CA VAL A 134 11.34 8.04 5.86
C VAL A 134 12.48 8.08 4.85
N ASP A 135 13.00 6.90 4.48
CA ASP A 135 14.15 6.78 3.57
C ASP A 135 13.77 6.90 2.08
N ARG A 136 12.47 7.13 1.81
CA ARG A 136 11.89 7.19 0.45
C ARG A 136 12.31 6.01 -0.42
N ARG A 137 12.18 4.81 0.12
CA ARG A 137 12.60 3.55 -0.53
C ARG A 137 11.44 2.56 -0.62
N ILE A 138 11.39 1.82 -1.71
CA ILE A 138 10.55 0.64 -1.90
C ILE A 138 11.48 -0.57 -2.05
N GLU A 139 11.32 -1.58 -1.20
CA GLU A 139 12.04 -2.85 -1.33
C GLU A 139 11.11 -3.91 -1.94
N VAL A 140 11.62 -4.72 -2.88
CA VAL A 140 10.88 -5.82 -3.51
C VAL A 140 11.69 -7.11 -3.38
N PHE A 141 11.11 -8.14 -2.74
CA PHE A 141 11.77 -9.43 -2.50
C PHE A 141 11.30 -10.49 -3.49
N VAL A 142 12.14 -10.76 -4.47
CA VAL A 142 11.80 -11.59 -5.63
C VAL A 142 12.08 -13.06 -5.34
N ARG A 143 11.06 -13.92 -5.55
CA ARG A 143 11.19 -15.38 -5.53
C ARG A 143 11.22 -15.92 -6.95
N ARG A 144 12.01 -16.96 -7.18
CA ARG A 144 12.16 -17.57 -8.51
C ARG A 144 10.86 -18.17 -9.04
N GLY A 145 10.02 -18.72 -8.15
CA GLY A 145 8.75 -19.36 -8.48
C GLY A 145 7.55 -18.41 -8.55
N ASP A 146 7.69 -17.16 -8.11
CA ASP A 146 6.57 -16.23 -8.16
C ASP A 146 6.25 -15.86 -9.61
N PRO A 147 4.96 -15.72 -9.98
CA PRO A 147 4.59 -15.12 -11.25
C PRO A 147 5.08 -13.66 -11.31
N VAL A 148 5.56 -13.21 -12.48
CA VAL A 148 5.92 -11.79 -12.71
C VAL A 148 4.75 -10.88 -12.36
N ALA A 149 3.52 -11.31 -12.67
CA ALA A 149 2.31 -10.57 -12.39
C ALA A 149 2.11 -10.28 -10.90
N GLN A 150 2.38 -11.27 -10.03
CA GLN A 150 2.28 -11.10 -8.59
C GLN A 150 3.32 -10.09 -8.08
N THR A 151 4.59 -10.22 -8.50
CA THR A 151 5.64 -9.27 -8.09
C THR A 151 5.38 -7.86 -8.62
N ALA A 152 4.81 -7.73 -9.82
CA ALA A 152 4.39 -6.43 -10.35
C ALA A 152 3.26 -5.81 -9.54
N PHE A 153 2.31 -6.64 -9.08
CA PHE A 153 1.26 -6.19 -8.17
C PHE A 153 1.82 -5.74 -6.83
N ASP A 154 2.72 -6.52 -6.21
CA ASP A 154 3.36 -6.11 -4.96
C ASP A 154 4.11 -4.78 -5.13
N LEU A 155 4.83 -4.59 -6.25
CA LEU A 155 5.49 -3.31 -6.53
C LEU A 155 4.49 -2.16 -6.76
N ALA A 156 3.41 -2.41 -7.53
CA ALA A 156 2.41 -1.39 -7.79
C ALA A 156 1.72 -0.93 -6.50
N HIS A 157 1.44 -1.86 -5.57
CA HIS A 157 0.95 -1.56 -4.23
C HIS A 157 1.87 -0.60 -3.49
N GLU A 158 3.17 -0.90 -3.40
CA GLU A 158 4.11 0.00 -2.71
C GLU A 158 4.28 1.36 -3.42
N ILE A 159 4.15 1.41 -4.75
CA ILE A 159 4.11 2.69 -5.48
C ILE A 159 2.84 3.46 -5.12
N GLY A 160 1.70 2.81 -4.91
CA GLY A 160 0.47 3.45 -4.42
C GLY A 160 0.69 4.17 -3.09
N HIS A 161 1.40 3.55 -2.14
CA HIS A 161 1.82 4.21 -0.89
C HIS A 161 2.72 5.42 -1.14
N ALA A 162 3.68 5.33 -2.06
CA ALA A 162 4.52 6.45 -2.45
C ALA A 162 3.72 7.61 -3.06
N VAL A 163 2.67 7.30 -3.83
CA VAL A 163 1.75 8.28 -4.40
C VAL A 163 0.93 8.96 -3.30
N ASP A 164 0.32 8.23 -2.36
CA ASP A 164 -0.39 8.83 -1.22
C ASP A 164 0.53 9.74 -0.39
N VAL A 165 1.76 9.32 -0.12
CA VAL A 165 2.71 10.16 0.63
C VAL A 165 3.09 11.43 -0.14
N THR A 166 3.12 11.38 -1.46
CA THR A 166 3.56 12.53 -2.29
C THR A 166 2.42 13.49 -2.63
N ALA A 167 1.22 12.98 -2.88
CA ALA A 167 0.08 13.74 -3.38
C ALA A 167 -1.12 13.80 -2.41
N GLY A 168 -1.09 13.02 -1.33
CA GLY A 168 -2.15 12.96 -0.34
C GLY A 168 -2.16 14.14 0.62
N SER A 169 -3.32 14.40 1.19
CA SER A 169 -3.55 15.37 2.26
C SER A 169 -4.70 14.88 3.14
N PRO A 170 -4.85 15.32 4.39
CA PRO A 170 -5.98 14.90 5.23
C PRO A 170 -7.34 15.06 4.54
N ALA A 171 -7.55 16.17 3.83
CA ALA A 171 -8.79 16.41 3.08
C ALA A 171 -8.97 15.41 1.91
N ARG A 172 -7.91 15.11 1.14
CA ARG A 172 -7.98 14.11 0.07
C ARG A 172 -8.25 12.71 0.63
N ARG A 173 -7.67 12.40 1.78
CA ARG A 173 -7.81 11.09 2.44
C ARG A 173 -9.22 10.87 2.96
N ALA A 174 -9.82 11.88 3.59
CA ALA A 174 -11.22 11.85 3.99
C ALA A 174 -12.14 11.68 2.78
N ALA A 175 -11.93 12.46 1.72
CA ALA A 175 -12.73 12.37 0.50
C ALA A 175 -12.52 11.05 -0.26
N TRP A 176 -11.35 10.43 -0.17
CA TRP A 176 -11.13 9.06 -0.67
C TRP A 176 -12.02 8.06 0.07
N LEU A 177 -12.02 8.09 1.41
CA LEU A 177 -12.87 7.20 2.22
C LEU A 177 -14.35 7.40 1.88
N GLU A 178 -14.80 8.65 1.78
CA GLU A 178 -16.17 8.98 1.34
C GLU A 178 -16.48 8.38 -0.04
N ARG A 179 -15.60 8.59 -1.03
CA ARG A 179 -15.79 8.08 -2.39
C ARG A 179 -15.79 6.56 -2.44
N ARG A 180 -15.05 5.90 -1.55
CA ARG A 180 -15.00 4.45 -1.40
C ARG A 180 -16.15 3.88 -0.56
N GLY A 181 -17.01 4.73 0.01
CA GLY A 181 -18.10 4.31 0.88
C GLY A 181 -17.63 3.76 2.23
N ALA A 182 -16.41 4.11 2.65
CA ALA A 182 -15.82 3.67 3.91
C ALA A 182 -16.17 4.64 5.05
N PRO A 183 -16.30 4.15 6.31
CA PRO A 183 -16.47 5.03 7.47
C PRO A 183 -15.32 6.03 7.61
N GLU A 184 -15.61 7.28 7.96
CA GLU A 184 -14.59 8.31 8.25
C GLU A 184 -13.66 7.91 9.40
N SER A 185 -14.12 7.02 10.29
CA SER A 185 -13.33 6.45 11.38
C SER A 185 -12.33 5.40 10.94
N THR A 186 -12.31 5.02 9.65
CA THR A 186 -11.32 4.08 9.10
C THR A 186 -9.93 4.69 9.26
N PRO A 187 -9.00 4.01 9.96
CA PRO A 187 -7.67 4.56 10.12
C PRO A 187 -6.98 4.68 8.76
N TRP A 188 -6.42 5.86 8.46
CA TRP A 188 -5.68 6.03 7.22
C TRP A 188 -4.38 5.24 7.24
N TYR A 189 -3.62 5.32 8.33
CA TYR A 189 -2.42 4.53 8.56
C TYR A 189 -2.62 3.63 9.79
N GLY A 190 -2.04 2.43 9.73
CA GLY A 190 -1.91 1.54 10.88
C GLY A 190 -0.67 1.85 11.74
N CYS A 191 -0.31 0.92 12.62
CA CYS A 191 0.98 0.91 13.30
C CYS A 191 2.10 0.32 12.42
N SER A 192 3.36 0.42 12.86
CA SER A 192 4.47 -0.25 12.18
C SER A 192 4.29 -1.78 12.23
N GLY A 193 4.22 -2.42 11.06
CA GLY A 193 3.98 -3.87 10.94
C GLY A 193 2.55 -4.32 11.23
N CYS A 194 1.62 -3.37 11.44
CA CYS A 194 0.20 -3.69 11.49
C CYS A 194 -0.33 -4.08 10.10
N ASP A 195 -1.53 -4.66 10.11
CA ASP A 195 -2.29 -4.94 8.91
C ASP A 195 -2.53 -3.67 8.07
N ASP A 196 -2.09 -3.72 6.80
CA ASP A 196 -2.28 -2.64 5.83
C ASP A 196 -3.67 -2.70 5.18
N LEU A 197 -4.20 -3.92 4.99
CA LEU A 197 -5.39 -4.19 4.17
C LEU A 197 -6.70 -3.65 4.75
N SER A 198 -6.72 -3.29 6.04
CA SER A 198 -7.90 -2.68 6.70
C SER A 198 -7.74 -1.17 6.89
N THR A 199 -6.76 -0.54 6.23
CA THR A 199 -6.49 0.91 6.34
C THR A 199 -6.82 1.65 5.06
N GLY A 200 -7.12 2.95 5.18
CA GLY A 200 -7.35 3.80 4.01
C GLY A 200 -6.17 3.87 3.05
N ALA A 201 -4.93 3.89 3.57
CA ALA A 201 -3.72 3.84 2.75
C ALA A 201 -3.58 2.50 2.01
N GLY A 202 -3.86 1.38 2.67
CA GLY A 202 -3.84 0.06 2.04
C GLY A 202 -4.91 -0.09 0.96
N ASP A 203 -6.13 0.41 1.19
CA ASP A 203 -7.16 0.46 0.14
C ASP A 203 -6.72 1.32 -1.05
N PHE A 204 -6.16 2.49 -0.79
CA PHE A 204 -5.62 3.35 -1.85
C PHE A 204 -4.54 2.62 -2.67
N ALA A 205 -3.61 1.93 -2.02
CA ALA A 205 -2.54 1.17 -2.66
C ALA A 205 -3.06 -0.01 -3.48
N GLU A 206 -4.02 -0.77 -2.95
CA GLU A 206 -4.67 -1.89 -3.65
C GLU A 206 -5.45 -1.40 -4.89
N VAL A 207 -6.20 -0.30 -4.77
CA VAL A 207 -6.93 0.29 -5.90
C VAL A 207 -5.97 0.87 -6.95
N PHE A 208 -4.86 1.48 -6.53
CA PHE A 208 -3.80 1.91 -7.44
C PHE A 208 -3.21 0.72 -8.22
N ALA A 209 -2.92 -0.39 -7.54
CA ALA A 209 -2.39 -1.59 -8.17
C ALA A 209 -3.39 -2.21 -9.18
N LEU A 210 -4.67 -2.24 -8.82
CA LEU A 210 -5.77 -2.65 -9.71
C LEU A 210 -5.86 -1.76 -10.95
N TRP A 211 -5.80 -0.43 -10.80
CA TRP A 211 -5.78 0.51 -11.93
C TRP A 211 -4.55 0.30 -12.84
N GLN A 212 -3.38 0.14 -12.23
CA GLN A 212 -2.12 -0.02 -12.94
C GLN A 212 -2.07 -1.32 -13.76
N LEU A 213 -2.58 -2.42 -13.21
CA LEU A 213 -2.36 -3.77 -13.76
C LEU A 213 -3.63 -4.40 -14.34
N GLY A 214 -4.82 -3.96 -13.95
CA GLY A 214 -6.08 -4.62 -14.28
C GLY A 214 -6.34 -5.79 -13.34
N ASP A 215 -6.80 -6.92 -13.86
CA ASP A 215 -7.12 -8.12 -13.06
C ASP A 215 -5.95 -8.56 -12.16
N VAL A 216 -6.13 -8.38 -10.85
CA VAL A 216 -5.14 -8.64 -9.80
C VAL A 216 -5.85 -9.26 -8.59
N ASP A 217 -5.07 -9.89 -7.72
CA ASP A 217 -5.53 -10.34 -6.40
C ASP A 217 -5.78 -9.14 -5.49
N PHE A 218 -6.94 -8.49 -5.64
CA PHE A 218 -7.34 -7.34 -4.83
C PHE A 218 -7.72 -7.77 -3.42
N ARG A 219 -7.07 -7.20 -2.40
CA ARG A 219 -7.15 -7.70 -1.00
C ARG A 219 -7.60 -6.67 0.02
N SER A 220 -7.96 -5.45 -0.41
CA SER A 220 -8.50 -4.44 0.51
C SER A 220 -9.72 -4.99 1.26
N ARG A 221 -9.77 -4.72 2.56
CA ARG A 221 -10.91 -5.01 3.44
C ARG A 221 -11.72 -3.77 3.80
N VAL A 222 -11.33 -2.60 3.28
CA VAL A 222 -12.04 -1.34 3.49
C VAL A 222 -13.31 -1.29 2.64
N ALA A 223 -13.21 -1.66 1.37
CA ALA A 223 -14.32 -1.73 0.44
C ALA A 223 -14.04 -2.76 -0.68
N PRO A 224 -15.08 -3.28 -1.36
CA PRO A 224 -14.91 -4.19 -2.49
C PRO A 224 -14.06 -3.60 -3.62
N PRO A 225 -13.48 -4.42 -4.52
CA PRO A 225 -12.80 -3.92 -5.71
C PRO A 225 -13.73 -2.98 -6.48
N PRO A 226 -13.28 -1.76 -6.85
CA PRO A 226 -14.06 -0.87 -7.70
C PRO A 226 -14.45 -1.55 -9.02
N SER A 227 -15.66 -1.29 -9.49
CA SER A 227 -16.05 -1.60 -10.87
C SER A 227 -15.17 -0.82 -11.87
N PRO A 228 -15.11 -1.22 -13.16
CA PRO A 228 -14.31 -0.50 -14.15
C PRO A 228 -14.62 1.00 -14.24
N GLY A 229 -15.91 1.39 -14.18
CA GLY A 229 -16.31 2.80 -14.21
C GLY A 229 -15.89 3.57 -12.96
N GLU A 230 -15.98 2.94 -11.78
CA GLU A 230 -15.49 3.56 -10.54
C GLU A 230 -13.96 3.68 -10.54
N LEU A 231 -13.25 2.71 -11.12
CA LEU A 231 -11.80 2.74 -11.24
C LEU A 231 -11.32 3.88 -12.14
N ASP A 232 -12.04 4.14 -13.24
CA ASP A 232 -11.78 5.30 -14.11
C ASP A 232 -11.97 6.62 -13.34
N ASP A 233 -13.05 6.76 -12.58
CA ASP A 233 -13.30 7.93 -11.73
C ASP A 233 -12.24 8.10 -10.63
N LEU A 234 -11.78 6.99 -10.05
CA LEU A 234 -10.76 6.99 -8.99
C LEU A 234 -9.35 7.28 -9.53
N SER A 235 -9.11 7.12 -10.83
CA SER A 235 -7.79 7.30 -11.43
C SER A 235 -7.22 8.72 -11.26
N VAL A 236 -8.08 9.73 -11.13
CA VAL A 236 -7.65 11.13 -10.91
C VAL A 236 -6.91 11.32 -9.57
N TRP A 237 -7.15 10.44 -8.60
CA TRP A 237 -6.56 10.52 -7.26
C TRP A 237 -5.10 10.08 -7.22
N PHE A 238 -4.64 9.35 -8.24
CA PHE A 238 -3.25 8.89 -8.35
C PHE A 238 -2.29 9.97 -8.84
N TRP A 239 -2.81 11.14 -9.17
CA TRP A 239 -2.03 12.27 -9.65
C TRP A 239 -2.03 13.40 -8.62
N PRO A 240 -0.96 14.21 -8.57
CA PRO A 240 -0.94 15.44 -7.80
C PRO A 240 -2.13 16.34 -8.16
N PRO A 241 -2.71 17.08 -7.18
CA PRO A 241 -3.77 18.04 -7.47
C PRO A 241 -3.43 18.96 -8.64
N GLY A 242 -4.36 19.16 -9.57
CA GLY A 242 -4.17 20.00 -10.76
C GLY A 242 -3.30 19.38 -11.85
N ARG A 243 -2.84 18.13 -11.69
CA ARG A 243 -2.29 17.32 -12.78
C ARG A 243 -3.24 16.18 -13.08
N SER A 244 -3.66 16.08 -14.34
CA SER A 244 -4.28 14.88 -14.88
C SER A 244 -3.26 14.20 -15.78
N PRO A 245 -3.41 12.88 -16.07
CA PRO A 245 -2.70 12.29 -17.19
C PRO A 245 -2.97 13.18 -18.42
N SER A 246 -1.94 13.49 -19.20
CA SER A 246 -2.11 14.24 -20.44
C SER A 246 -2.89 13.36 -21.41
N CYS A 247 -4.22 13.48 -21.38
CA CYS A 247 -5.11 12.79 -22.30
C CYS A 247 -5.07 13.54 -23.64
N HIS A 248 -4.72 12.85 -24.72
CA HIS A 248 -4.83 13.44 -26.05
C HIS A 248 -6.30 13.72 -26.36
N ALA A 249 -6.58 14.86 -26.99
CA ALA A 249 -7.90 15.48 -27.13
C ALA A 249 -8.99 14.66 -27.86
N HIS A 250 -8.69 13.45 -28.37
CA HIS A 250 -9.63 12.64 -29.15
C HIS A 250 -9.53 11.12 -28.91
N GLY A 251 -9.42 10.67 -27.64
CA GLY A 251 -9.65 9.26 -27.33
C GLY A 251 -9.02 8.77 -26.04
N GLY A 252 -9.78 8.86 -24.94
CA GLY A 252 -9.55 8.12 -23.70
C GLY A 252 -8.29 8.52 -22.91
N CYS A 253 -8.45 8.70 -21.60
CA CYS A 253 -7.33 8.69 -20.67
C CYS A 253 -6.89 7.25 -20.43
N LEU A 254 -6.36 6.59 -21.46
CA LEU A 254 -5.77 5.26 -21.29
C LEU A 254 -4.30 5.42 -20.92
N PRO A 255 -3.75 4.61 -19.98
CA PRO A 255 -2.31 4.36 -19.99
C PRO A 255 -1.98 3.84 -21.40
N SER A 256 -1.08 4.53 -22.10
CA SER A 256 -0.72 4.24 -23.48
C SER A 256 -0.58 2.73 -23.73
N GLY A 257 -1.58 2.12 -24.40
CA GLY A 257 -1.47 0.73 -24.89
C GLY A 257 -2.63 -0.24 -24.65
N ARG A 258 -3.66 0.04 -23.84
CA ARG A 258 -4.80 -0.89 -23.72
C ARG A 258 -5.91 -0.57 -24.73
N ARG A 259 -6.06 -1.41 -25.76
CA ARG A 259 -7.37 -1.60 -26.40
C ARG A 259 -8.14 -2.62 -25.56
N MET A 260 -9.40 -2.33 -25.22
CA MET A 260 -10.32 -3.35 -24.70
C MET A 260 -10.55 -4.41 -25.81
N PRO A 261 -10.70 -5.70 -25.45
CA PRO A 261 -11.16 -6.73 -26.39
C PRO A 261 -12.59 -6.46 -26.89
#